data_AF-A0A5N5HSC1-F1
#
_entry.id   AF-A0A5N5HSC1-F1
#
_cell.length_a   1.000
_cell.length_b   1.000
_cell.length_c   1.000
_cell.angle_alpha   90.00
_cell.angle_beta   90.00
_cell.angle_gamma   90.00
#
_symmetry.space_group_name_H-M   'P 1'
#
loop_
_entity.id
_entity.type
_entity.pdbx_description
1 polymer ?
#
loop_
_entity_poly.entity_id
_entity_poly.type
_entity_poly.pdbx_seq_one_letter_code
_entity_poly.pdbx_strand_id
1 'polypeptide(L)'
;MIYKTSCYASATVLRLAKGFAENNEGARVLVVYAEIFNLYFHRLTNIHLDNLVGQALFANGASAVIVKADPDPETESSLFEILACRQTIIPNSEHGVVVHIREMRFEYYLSEEVPKLVGGNVGDCVTKTFEKWE
;
A
#
# COMPACT_ATOMS: atom_id res chain seq x y z
N MET A 1 -2.64 -3.96 -14.16
CA MET A 1 -1.82 -4.73 -13.21
C MET A 1 -0.67 -3.85 -12.74
N ILE A 2 -0.45 -3.74 -11.44
CA ILE A 2 0.57 -2.86 -10.85
C ILE A 2 1.66 -3.75 -10.29
N TYR A 3 2.90 -3.48 -10.67
CA TYR A 3 4.07 -4.23 -10.21
C TYR A 3 5.00 -3.31 -9.44
N LYS A 4 5.76 -3.89 -8.50
CA LYS A 4 6.81 -3.21 -7.73
C LYS A 4 6.31 -2.02 -6.89
N THR A 5 5.01 -1.96 -6.61
CA THR A 5 4.47 -1.12 -5.55
C THR A 5 4.52 -1.93 -4.26
N SER A 6 5.31 -1.44 -3.30
CA SER A 6 5.53 -2.07 -1.99
C SER A 6 4.34 -1.83 -1.05
N CYS A 7 4.57 -1.64 0.25
CA CYS A 7 3.56 -1.61 1.31
C CYS A 7 2.40 -0.60 1.16
N TYR A 8 2.47 0.39 0.26
CA TYR A 8 1.39 1.36 0.00
C TYR A 8 0.49 0.98 -1.20
N ALA A 9 0.77 -0.15 -1.86
CA ALA A 9 0.07 -0.60 -3.05
C ALA A 9 -1.43 -0.81 -2.81
N SER A 10 -1.82 -1.32 -1.64
CA SER A 10 -3.21 -1.58 -1.27
C SER A 10 -4.08 -0.31 -1.36
N ALA A 11 -3.62 0.80 -0.78
CA ALA A 11 -4.31 2.08 -0.90
C ALA A 11 -4.32 2.61 -2.36
N THR A 12 -3.25 2.34 -3.11
CA THR A 12 -3.14 2.74 -4.53
C THR A 12 -4.16 2.00 -5.40
N VAL A 13 -4.30 0.69 -5.23
CA VAL A 13 -5.26 -0.11 -6.01
C VAL A 13 -6.70 0.25 -5.66
N LEU A 14 -7.00 0.57 -4.40
CA LEU A 14 -8.33 1.07 -4.02
C LEU A 14 -8.65 2.42 -4.66
N ARG A 15 -7.68 3.35 -4.69
CA ARG A 15 -7.83 4.63 -5.39
C ARG A 15 -8.11 4.46 -6.88
N LEU A 16 -7.43 3.52 -7.54
CA LEU A 16 -7.68 3.21 -8.95
C LEU A 16 -9.02 2.52 -9.14
N ALA A 17 -9.39 1.58 -8.28
CA ALA A 17 -10.66 0.88 -8.33
C ALA A 17 -11.85 1.82 -8.15
N LYS A 18 -11.75 2.79 -7.23
CA LYS A 18 -12.73 3.89 -7.10
C LYS A 18 -12.90 4.61 -8.43
N GLY A 19 -11.79 5.05 -9.04
CA GLY A 19 -11.83 5.72 -10.34
C GLY A 19 -12.46 4.88 -11.46
N PHE A 20 -12.18 3.57 -11.52
CA PHE A 20 -12.81 2.69 -12.51
C PHE A 20 -14.30 2.47 -12.23
N ALA A 21 -14.67 2.22 -10.98
CA ALA A 21 -16.04 1.94 -10.58
C ALA A 21 -16.96 3.16 -10.78
N GLU A 22 -16.52 4.36 -10.40
CA GLU A 22 -17.33 5.58 -10.48
C GLU A 22 -17.45 6.13 -11.91
N ASN A 23 -16.46 5.91 -12.77
CA ASN A 23 -16.48 6.44 -14.14
C ASN A 23 -17.05 5.47 -15.18
N ASN A 24 -17.49 4.27 -14.78
CA ASN A 24 -18.04 3.26 -15.70
C ASN A 24 -19.31 2.66 -15.08
N GLU A 25 -20.48 3.08 -15.58
CA GLU A 25 -21.77 2.60 -15.10
C GLU A 25 -21.85 1.06 -15.13
N GLY A 26 -22.29 0.47 -14.02
CA GLY A 26 -22.43 -0.98 -13.89
C GLY A 26 -21.11 -1.75 -13.74
N ALA A 27 -19.94 -1.09 -13.71
CA ALA A 27 -18.66 -1.78 -13.56
C ALA A 27 -18.55 -2.50 -12.19
N ARG A 28 -17.94 -3.70 -12.21
CA ARG A 28 -17.48 -4.43 -11.02
C ARG A 28 -15.98 -4.61 -11.11
N VAL A 29 -15.24 -3.98 -10.21
CA VAL A 29 -13.78 -4.01 -10.23
C VAL A 29 -13.29 -5.02 -9.20
N LEU A 30 -12.78 -6.16 -9.67
CA LEU A 30 -12.04 -7.10 -8.84
C LEU A 30 -10.62 -6.58 -8.60
N VAL A 31 -10.30 -6.32 -7.35
CA VAL A 31 -8.95 -5.99 -6.89
C VAL A 31 -8.37 -7.22 -6.21
N VAL A 32 -7.17 -7.62 -6.61
CA VAL A 32 -6.41 -8.69 -5.98
C VAL A 32 -5.05 -8.15 -5.58
N TYR A 33 -4.67 -8.35 -4.32
CA TYR A 33 -3.34 -8.10 -3.81
C TYR A 33 -2.73 -9.43 -3.38
N ALA A 34 -1.51 -9.72 -3.83
CA ALA A 34 -0.78 -10.91 -3.46
C ALA A 34 0.69 -10.54 -3.28
N GLU A 35 1.24 -10.86 -2.12
CA GLU A 35 2.62 -10.60 -1.74
C GLU A 35 3.30 -11.93 -1.44
N ILE A 36 4.43 -12.18 -2.10
CA ILE A 36 5.29 -13.34 -1.86
C ILE A 36 6.65 -12.82 -1.45
N PHE A 37 6.88 -12.80 -0.14
CA PHE A 37 8.07 -12.27 0.49
C PHE A 37 9.30 -13.18 0.37
N ASN A 38 9.14 -14.44 -0.03
CA ASN A 38 10.27 -15.37 -0.22
C ASN A 38 11.37 -14.82 -1.14
N LEU A 39 11.03 -13.89 -2.06
CA LEU A 39 11.97 -13.22 -2.96
C LEU A 39 12.93 -12.23 -2.25
N TYR A 40 12.62 -11.87 -1.01
CA TYR A 40 13.38 -10.98 -0.12
C TYR A 40 14.07 -11.74 1.02
N PHE A 41 14.09 -13.07 0.96
CA PHE A 41 14.72 -13.87 2.02
C PHE A 41 16.25 -13.71 1.98
N HIS A 42 16.82 -13.25 3.10
CA HIS A 42 18.25 -13.06 3.25
C HIS A 42 18.82 -13.95 4.34
N ARG A 43 20.03 -14.48 4.10
CA ARG A 43 20.84 -15.05 5.19
C ARG A 43 21.11 -13.96 6.21
N LEU A 44 20.80 -14.25 7.47
CA LEU A 44 21.05 -13.34 8.58
C LEU A 44 22.55 -13.18 8.81
N THR A 45 22.99 -11.94 9.00
CA THR A 45 24.38 -11.58 9.35
C THR A 45 24.36 -10.45 10.37
N ASN A 46 25.37 -10.36 11.23
CA ASN A 46 25.45 -9.32 12.26
C ASN A 46 25.76 -7.92 11.71
N ILE A 47 25.95 -7.77 10.39
CA ILE A 47 26.32 -6.52 9.72
C ILE A 47 25.07 -5.76 9.23
N HIS A 48 23.96 -6.46 8.99
CA HIS A 48 22.72 -5.90 8.43
C HIS A 48 21.54 -6.15 9.36
N LEU A 49 21.38 -5.29 10.37
CA LEU A 49 20.30 -5.39 11.36
C LEU A 49 18.91 -5.09 10.77
N ASP A 50 18.84 -4.24 9.76
CA ASP A 50 17.64 -3.96 8.96
C ASP A 50 17.08 -5.23 8.29
N ASN A 51 17.96 -6.11 7.81
CA ASN A 51 17.56 -7.41 7.30
C ASN A 51 16.89 -8.26 8.39
N LEU A 52 17.43 -8.29 9.61
CA LEU A 52 16.79 -9.01 10.73
C LEU A 52 15.38 -8.49 11.02
N VAL A 53 15.21 -7.16 11.04
CA VAL A 53 13.90 -6.53 11.24
C VAL A 53 12.93 -6.94 10.14
N GLY A 54 13.32 -6.84 8.87
CA GLY A 54 12.43 -7.23 7.78
C GLY A 54 12.10 -8.74 7.78
N GLN A 55 13.05 -9.63 8.07
CA GLN A 55 12.75 -11.08 8.19
C GLN A 55 11.80 -11.40 9.35
N ALA A 56 11.76 -10.56 10.39
CA ALA A 56 10.81 -10.70 11.51
C ALA A 56 9.42 -10.12 11.22
N LEU A 57 9.33 -9.11 10.35
CA LEU A 57 8.08 -8.37 10.09
C LEU A 57 7.30 -8.90 8.88
N PHE A 58 8.00 -9.29 7.82
CA PHE A 58 7.36 -9.55 6.53
C PHE A 58 6.92 -11.00 6.38
N ALA A 59 5.77 -11.17 5.72
CA ALA A 59 5.14 -12.47 5.51
C ALA A 59 4.45 -12.52 4.14
N ASN A 60 4.15 -13.74 3.71
CA ASN A 60 3.34 -13.97 2.51
C ASN A 60 1.86 -13.72 2.83
N GLY A 61 1.11 -13.21 1.87
CA GLY A 61 -0.32 -13.00 2.04
C GLY A 61 -1.02 -12.60 0.75
N ALA A 62 -2.33 -12.83 0.69
CA ALA A 62 -3.16 -12.37 -0.41
C ALA A 62 -4.53 -11.91 0.10
N SER A 63 -5.13 -10.96 -0.60
CA SER A 63 -6.48 -10.45 -0.36
C SER A 63 -7.15 -10.08 -1.66
N ALA A 64 -8.49 -10.09 -1.67
CA ALA A 64 -9.26 -9.62 -2.80
C ALA A 64 -10.51 -8.87 -2.33
N VAL A 65 -10.90 -7.85 -3.08
CA VAL A 65 -12.13 -7.08 -2.85
C VAL A 65 -12.82 -6.78 -4.18
N ILE A 66 -14.14 -6.68 -4.15
CA ILE A 66 -14.95 -6.17 -5.28
C ILE A 66 -15.34 -4.74 -4.96
N VAL A 67 -15.04 -3.81 -5.87
CA VAL A 67 -15.39 -2.39 -5.77
C VAL A 67 -16.39 -2.04 -6.86
N LYS A 68 -17.45 -1.34 -6.48
CA LYS A 68 -18.54 -0.91 -7.36
C LYS A 68 -19.07 0.45 -6.90
N ALA A 69 -19.49 1.30 -7.83
CA ALA A 69 -20.34 2.45 -7.57
C ALA A 69 -21.82 2.06 -7.68
N ASP A 70 -22.70 2.67 -6.88
CA ASP A 70 -24.15 2.44 -6.90
C ASP A 70 -24.56 0.96 -6.74
N PRO A 71 -24.18 0.30 -5.62
CA PRO A 71 -24.55 -1.08 -5.33
C PRO A 71 -26.07 -1.28 -5.31
N ASP A 72 -26.53 -2.41 -5.85
CA ASP A 72 -27.94 -2.79 -5.81
C ASP A 72 -28.27 -3.32 -4.41
N PRO A 73 -29.10 -2.62 -3.62
CA PRO A 73 -29.37 -3.00 -2.24
C PRO A 73 -30.15 -4.31 -2.11
N GLU A 74 -30.77 -4.82 -3.18
CA GLU A 74 -31.48 -6.10 -3.15
C GLU A 74 -30.53 -7.30 -3.30
N THR A 75 -29.42 -7.13 -4.02
CA THR A 75 -28.51 -8.23 -4.39
C THR A 75 -27.09 -8.07 -3.84
N GLU A 76 -26.70 -6.87 -3.41
CA GLU A 76 -25.36 -6.52 -2.99
C GLU A 76 -25.38 -5.90 -1.59
N SER A 77 -24.40 -6.28 -0.76
CA SER A 77 -24.23 -5.73 0.59
C SER A 77 -22.92 -4.97 0.67
N SER A 78 -23.03 -3.65 0.81
CA SER A 78 -21.88 -2.75 0.96
C SER A 78 -21.25 -2.90 2.35
N LEU A 79 -19.95 -3.17 2.39
CA LEU A 79 -19.19 -3.25 3.64
C LEU A 79 -18.63 -1.88 4.06
N PHE A 80 -18.12 -1.12 3.09
CA PHE A 80 -17.49 0.18 3.28
C PHE A 80 -17.67 1.05 2.03
N GLU A 81 -17.63 2.36 2.20
CA GLU A 81 -17.63 3.34 1.12
C GLU A 81 -16.29 4.06 1.02
N ILE A 82 -15.76 4.22 -0.19
CA ILE A 82 -14.50 4.92 -0.42
C ILE A 82 -14.81 6.39 -0.75
N LEU A 83 -14.85 7.25 0.27
CA LEU A 83 -15.22 8.66 0.09
C LEU A 83 -14.12 9.48 -0.61
N ALA A 84 -12.88 9.33 -0.16
CA ALA A 84 -11.74 10.08 -0.67
C ALA A 84 -10.48 9.22 -0.70
N CYS A 85 -9.54 9.60 -1.57
CA CYS A 85 -8.22 8.99 -1.62
C CYS A 85 -7.16 10.08 -1.79
N ARG A 86 -6.10 10.04 -0.97
CA ARG A 86 -4.96 10.96 -1.04
C ARG A 86 -3.65 10.17 -1.01
N GLN A 87 -2.65 10.68 -1.72
CA GLN A 87 -1.28 10.17 -1.69
C GLN A 87 -0.34 11.36 -1.66
N THR A 88 0.76 11.24 -0.91
CA THR A 88 1.82 12.24 -0.85
C THR A 88 3.18 11.55 -0.76
N ILE A 89 4.23 12.28 -1.10
CA ILE A 89 5.62 11.90 -0.85
C ILE A 89 6.13 12.80 0.27
N ILE A 90 6.77 12.22 1.28
CA ILE A 90 7.40 13.00 2.35
C ILE A 90 8.71 13.58 1.78
N PRO A 91 8.95 14.90 1.89
CA PRO A 91 10.19 15.49 1.39
C PRO A 91 11.44 14.92 2.09
N ASN A 92 12.52 14.74 1.35
CA ASN A 92 13.82 14.25 1.85
C ASN A 92 13.71 12.87 2.56
N SER A 93 12.82 11.99 2.08
CA SER A 93 12.58 10.66 2.67
C SER A 93 13.04 9.50 1.77
N GLU A 94 13.86 9.77 0.76
CA GLU A 94 14.28 8.81 -0.26
C GLU A 94 15.08 7.64 0.32
N HIS A 95 15.76 7.86 1.45
CA HIS A 95 16.52 6.85 2.19
C HIS A 95 15.66 6.03 3.16
N GLY A 96 14.38 6.36 3.33
CA GLY A 96 13.52 5.74 4.32
C GLY A 96 13.31 4.24 4.08
N VAL A 97 12.77 3.90 2.92
CA VAL A 97 12.54 2.51 2.48
C VAL A 97 13.04 2.37 1.06
N VAL A 98 14.11 1.60 0.87
CA VAL A 98 14.75 1.41 -0.44
C VAL A 98 14.69 -0.07 -0.81
N VAL A 99 14.37 -0.37 -2.06
CA VAL A 99 14.44 -1.72 -2.60
C VAL A 99 15.25 -1.70 -3.90
N HIS A 100 16.27 -2.55 -3.96
CA HIS A 100 17.07 -2.79 -5.15
C HIS A 100 16.81 -4.19 -5.68
N ILE A 101 16.58 -4.29 -6.99
CA ILE A 101 16.46 -5.57 -7.67
C ILE A 101 17.85 -5.96 -8.14
N ARG A 102 18.35 -7.10 -7.66
CA ARG A 102 19.63 -7.70 -8.07
C ARG A 102 19.35 -9.00 -8.82
N GLU A 103 20.38 -9.53 -9.48
CA GLU A 103 20.28 -10.72 -10.33
C GLU A 103 19.67 -11.94 -9.63
N MET A 104 19.95 -12.13 -8.34
CA MET A 104 19.50 -13.31 -7.59
C MET A 104 18.41 -13.02 -6.55
N ARG A 105 18.10 -11.76 -6.24
CA ARG A 105 17.14 -11.40 -5.16
C ARG A 105 16.78 -9.92 -5.15
N PHE A 106 15.76 -9.57 -4.38
CA PHE A 106 15.51 -8.20 -3.95
C PHE A 106 16.31 -7.91 -2.68
N GLU A 107 16.94 -6.75 -2.61
CA GLU A 107 17.62 -6.23 -1.42
C GLU A 107 16.84 -5.02 -0.92
N TYR A 108 16.48 -5.01 0.36
CA TYR A 108 15.79 -3.87 0.97
C TYR A 108 16.65 -3.23 2.06
N TYR A 109 16.45 -1.93 2.24
CA TYR A 109 17.02 -1.14 3.33
C TYR A 109 15.88 -0.43 4.05
N LEU A 110 15.87 -0.53 5.37
CA LEU A 110 14.88 0.10 6.24
C LEU A 110 15.59 1.05 7.19
N SER A 111 15.37 2.35 7.02
CA SER A 111 15.86 3.35 7.94
C SER A 111 15.07 3.32 9.25
N GLU A 112 15.76 3.46 10.38
CA GLU A 112 15.14 3.65 11.69
C GLU A 112 14.35 4.96 11.81
N GLU A 113 14.53 5.89 10.86
CA GLU A 113 13.80 7.15 10.81
C GLU A 113 12.38 7.03 10.27
N VAL A 114 12.03 5.91 9.62
CA VAL A 114 10.70 5.72 8.98
C VAL A 114 9.54 6.01 9.94
N PRO A 115 9.51 5.50 11.20
CA PRO A 115 8.44 5.84 12.13
C PRO A 115 8.35 7.34 12.45
N LYS A 116 9.48 8.04 12.55
CA LYS A 116 9.51 9.49 12.82
C LYS A 116 9.02 10.28 11.60
N LEU A 117 9.46 9.90 10.40
CA LEU A 117 9.04 10.52 9.14
C LEU A 117 7.53 10.37 8.95
N VAL A 118 6.99 9.17 9.08
CA VAL A 118 5.55 8.91 8.96
C VAL A 118 4.77 9.61 10.08
N GLY A 119 5.20 9.46 11.34
CA GLY A 119 4.55 10.05 12.49
C GLY A 119 4.49 11.58 12.45
N GLY A 120 5.53 12.24 11.93
CA GLY A 120 5.57 13.68 11.77
C GLY A 120 4.71 14.24 10.63
N ASN A 121 4.26 13.41 9.69
CA ASN A 121 3.53 13.85 8.49
C ASN A 121 2.09 13.30 8.39
N VAL A 122 1.74 12.27 9.17
CA VAL A 122 0.42 11.62 9.09
C VAL A 122 -0.72 12.58 9.45
N GLY A 123 -0.52 13.47 10.43
CA GLY A 123 -1.53 14.46 10.85
C GLY A 123 -1.97 15.36 9.71
N ASP A 124 -1.01 16.01 9.05
CA ASP A 124 -1.26 16.85 7.87
C ASP A 124 -1.94 16.08 6.73
N CYS A 125 -1.56 14.82 6.52
CA CYS A 125 -2.17 13.99 5.48
C CYS A 125 -3.65 13.73 5.77
N VAL A 126 -3.98 13.44 7.04
CA VAL A 126 -5.35 13.25 7.51
C VAL A 126 -6.14 14.55 7.38
N THR A 127 -5.65 15.65 7.94
CA THR A 127 -6.33 16.96 7.88
C THR A 127 -6.63 17.36 6.44
N LYS A 128 -5.64 17.34 5.54
CA LYS A 128 -5.83 17.67 4.12
C LYS A 128 -6.80 16.73 3.40
N THR A 129 -6.97 15.50 3.86
CA THR A 129 -7.95 14.57 3.27
C THR A 129 -9.37 14.96 3.65
N PHE A 130 -9.57 15.49 4.85
CA PHE A 130 -10.89 15.86 5.39
C PHE A 130 -11.26 17.35 5.23
N GLU A 131 -10.32 18.23 4.88
CA GLU A 131 -10.55 19.68 4.63
C GLU A 131 -11.67 20.00 3.62
N LYS A 132 -12.05 19.07 2.73
CA LYS A 132 -13.16 19.26 1.77
C LYS A 132 -14.55 18.85 2.31
N TRP A 133 -14.60 18.32 3.53
CA TRP A 133 -15.82 17.78 4.16
C TRP A 133 -16.32 18.63 5.33
N GLU A 134 -15.62 19.71 5.66
CA GLU A 134 -16.12 20.85 6.44
C GLU A 134 -16.72 21.91 5.51
#